data_AF-A0A2T4GBG8-F1
#
_entry.id   AF-A0A2T4GBG8-F1
#
_cell.length_a   1.000
_cell.length_b   1.000
_cell.length_c   1.000
_cell.angle_alpha   90.00
_cell.angle_beta   90.00
_cell.angle_gamma   90.00
#
_symmetry.space_group_name_H-M   'P 1'
#
loop_
_entity.id
_entity.type
_entity.pdbx_description
1 polymer ?
#
loop_
_entity_poly.entity_id
_entity_poly.type
_entity_poly.pdbx_seq_one_letter_code
_entity_poly.pdbx_strand_id
1 'polypeptide(L)'
;MLLSSVPPVAASLIATTENILHIAPASKSWKAQAPGNVVFLPPTIAKQALLIQIGLLRPSTIILGDQAVDADVIEQWRISHPFGDLHLIRRGTSLDNVRLDLCESNGIRVANTLGVDAPHVAVYIAHWLKRADGSLPPDICVLGYGNVGKELVKLLLDRDPNVRVKVLDRHGRATGNIDSRVSFVKDWSEALKGASAVALCLSLNDDFAHRIDGALIQRMHTLARLVCIANPDVFSDDALRTLATAEHTQLVLDSDPGILHAFRMRTEALGCSLSTWCKPATLTTQAASTDACQCDLDYAVSVQLSVKALHCIARRKRAQSLVIPSLHAYADAPRVSIIGRGVNGLLQAMMFRLVNYRVTVYGANQPGEGALRRPVMTTVKPLHNDYLLLANQYLNDELNRVGIELFEKLLADNPSIDASIEGLQSSRFREGVSALLLQSGVQFRPRPLSPVQIAELSKEQFVVTALGEGELDGLSIVYCAAYNQIVSEATYSDCTAHGLIWACLVQEIIQARAPSGSAMH
;
A
#
# COMPACT_ATOMS: atom_id res chain seq x y z
N MET A 1 -2.18 4.01 -21.50
CA MET A 1 -2.76 4.77 -20.37
C MET A 1 -1.67 4.91 -19.32
N LEU A 2 -1.33 6.14 -18.92
CA LEU A 2 -0.46 6.37 -17.78
C LEU A 2 -1.22 5.90 -16.54
N LEU A 3 -0.86 4.72 -16.01
CA LEU A 3 -1.39 4.23 -14.74
C LEU A 3 -1.13 5.31 -13.69
N SER A 4 -2.19 5.87 -13.12
CA SER A 4 -2.09 6.76 -11.96
C SER A 4 -1.27 6.06 -10.88
N SER A 5 -0.31 6.75 -10.27
CA SER A 5 0.48 6.18 -9.16
C SER A 5 -0.38 5.86 -7.95
N VAL A 6 -1.59 6.43 -7.87
CA VAL A 6 -2.59 6.17 -6.83
C VAL A 6 -3.96 5.93 -7.44
N PRO A 7 -4.62 4.79 -7.13
CA PRO A 7 -5.98 4.53 -7.55
C PRO A 7 -6.95 5.61 -7.04
N PRO A 8 -7.98 6.03 -7.81
CA PRO A 8 -8.99 7.01 -7.37
C PRO A 8 -9.65 6.66 -6.02
N VAL A 9 -9.90 5.36 -5.82
CA VAL A 9 -10.40 4.78 -4.56
C VAL A 9 -9.46 5.08 -3.39
N ALA A 10 -8.16 4.84 -3.58
CA ALA A 10 -7.17 5.05 -2.55
C ALA A 10 -7.07 6.54 -2.21
N ALA A 11 -7.04 7.42 -3.21
CA ALA A 11 -7.02 8.87 -2.98
C ALA A 11 -8.22 9.34 -2.14
N SER A 12 -9.41 8.81 -2.41
CA SER A 12 -10.63 9.16 -1.68
C SER A 12 -10.60 8.71 -0.22
N LEU A 13 -10.14 7.48 0.04
CA LEU A 13 -9.97 6.96 1.39
C LEU A 13 -8.94 7.79 2.16
N ILE A 14 -7.77 8.03 1.55
CA ILE A 14 -6.69 8.82 2.14
C ILE A 14 -7.18 10.24 2.51
N ALA A 15 -8.00 10.85 1.66
CA ALA A 15 -8.57 12.19 1.90
C ALA A 15 -9.48 12.30 3.13
N THR A 16 -9.97 11.18 3.68
CA THR A 16 -10.78 11.17 4.93
C THR A 16 -9.96 11.11 6.22
N THR A 17 -8.64 10.99 6.10
CA THR A 17 -7.74 10.92 7.25
C THR A 17 -7.24 12.31 7.65
N GLU A 18 -6.71 12.41 8.86
CA GLU A 18 -6.04 13.64 9.34
C GLU A 18 -4.73 13.88 8.57
N ASN A 19 -3.92 14.84 9.04
CA ASN A 19 -2.65 15.17 8.41
C ASN A 19 -1.73 13.94 8.30
N ILE A 20 -1.19 13.74 7.10
CA ILE A 20 -0.19 12.74 6.78
C ILE A 20 1.10 13.47 6.47
N LEU A 21 2.17 13.15 7.20
CA LEU A 21 3.49 13.71 6.95
C LEU A 21 4.30 12.76 6.08
N HIS A 22 4.71 13.19 4.90
CA HIS A 22 5.53 12.39 3.97
C HIS A 22 6.95 12.94 3.92
N ILE A 23 7.91 12.21 4.49
CA ILE A 23 9.33 12.58 4.52
C ILE A 23 10.23 11.61 3.72
N ALA A 24 9.65 10.75 2.87
CA ALA A 24 10.40 9.88 1.96
C ALA A 24 10.58 10.49 0.55
N PRO A 25 11.54 10.00 -0.26
CA PRO A 25 11.50 10.20 -1.70
C PRO A 25 10.17 9.69 -2.28
N ALA A 26 9.60 10.44 -3.22
CA ALA A 26 8.32 10.16 -3.85
C ALA A 26 8.36 10.50 -5.33
N SER A 27 7.62 9.76 -6.15
CA SER A 27 7.48 10.02 -7.57
C SER A 27 6.82 11.38 -7.82
N LYS A 28 7.08 11.95 -9.00
CA LYS A 28 6.43 13.21 -9.44
C LYS A 28 4.91 13.06 -9.48
N SER A 29 4.43 11.90 -9.92
CA SER A 29 3.01 11.57 -10.02
C SER A 29 2.34 11.59 -8.65
N TRP A 30 2.94 10.96 -7.64
CA TRP A 30 2.37 10.96 -6.29
C TRP A 30 2.30 12.36 -5.70
N LYS A 31 3.36 13.17 -5.84
CA LYS A 31 3.34 14.57 -5.38
C LYS A 31 2.25 15.41 -6.05
N ALA A 32 1.92 15.12 -7.31
CA ALA A 32 0.90 15.86 -8.05
C ALA A 32 -0.53 15.38 -7.77
N GLN A 33 -0.71 14.11 -7.40
CA GLN A 33 -2.03 13.47 -7.27
C GLN A 33 -2.44 13.18 -5.83
N ALA A 34 -1.52 13.32 -4.87
CA ALA A 34 -1.81 13.06 -3.47
C ALA A 34 -2.94 13.97 -2.94
N PRO A 35 -3.81 13.45 -2.08
CA PRO A 35 -4.81 14.26 -1.39
C PRO A 35 -4.18 15.41 -0.59
N GLY A 36 -4.93 16.52 -0.46
CA GLY A 36 -4.43 17.76 0.15
C GLY A 36 -4.03 17.67 1.63
N ASN A 37 -4.40 16.59 2.33
CA ASN A 37 -3.96 16.30 3.70
C ASN A 37 -2.57 15.62 3.77
N VAL A 38 -1.94 15.33 2.63
CA VAL A 38 -0.56 14.79 2.56
C VAL A 38 0.43 15.95 2.43
N VAL A 39 1.24 16.16 3.45
CA VAL A 39 2.27 17.21 3.49
C VAL A 39 3.62 16.58 3.18
N PHE A 40 4.21 16.98 2.05
CA PHE A 40 5.54 16.53 1.64
C PHE A 40 6.63 17.42 2.21
N LEU A 41 7.60 16.79 2.88
CA LEU A 41 8.82 17.42 3.36
C LEU A 41 10.04 16.77 2.69
N PRO A 42 11.15 17.49 2.54
CA PRO A 42 12.36 16.92 1.95
C PRO A 42 12.88 15.77 2.80
N PRO A 43 13.36 14.67 2.21
CA PRO A 43 13.91 13.54 2.97
C PRO A 43 15.20 13.90 3.71
N THR A 44 15.84 15.00 3.33
CA THR A 44 17.02 15.59 3.97
C THR A 44 16.69 16.60 5.07
N ILE A 45 15.42 16.66 5.51
CA ILE A 45 15.00 17.58 6.58
C ILE A 45 15.83 17.35 7.84
N ALA A 46 16.34 18.44 8.43
CA ALA A 46 17.06 18.36 9.69
C ALA A 46 16.13 17.94 10.84
N LYS A 47 16.65 17.16 11.78
CA LYS A 47 15.87 16.62 12.92
C LYS A 47 15.08 17.70 13.65
N GLN A 48 15.69 18.84 13.98
CA GLN A 48 15.00 19.93 14.66
C GLN A 48 13.80 20.48 13.87
N ALA A 49 13.94 20.60 12.54
CA ALA A 49 12.84 21.05 11.69
C ALA A 49 11.74 19.98 11.62
N LEU A 50 12.09 18.70 11.58
CA LEU A 50 11.12 17.60 11.65
C LEU A 50 10.30 17.64 12.94
N LEU A 51 10.94 17.82 14.10
CA LEU A 51 10.27 17.92 15.39
C LEU A 51 9.26 19.07 15.43
N ILE A 52 9.63 20.24 14.90
CA ILE A 52 8.73 21.40 14.78
C ILE A 52 7.52 21.06 13.88
N GLN A 53 7.75 20.45 12.73
CA GLN A 53 6.67 20.08 11.81
C GLN A 53 5.72 19.06 12.43
N ILE A 54 6.23 18.07 13.18
CA ILE A 54 5.41 17.13 13.94
C ILE A 54 4.53 17.87 14.95
N GLY A 55 5.09 18.83 15.68
CA GLY A 55 4.34 19.63 16.66
C GLY A 55 3.22 20.48 16.06
N LEU A 56 3.48 21.07 14.89
CA LEU A 56 2.53 21.93 14.19
C LEU A 56 1.43 21.14 13.47
N LEU A 57 1.83 20.11 12.72
CA LEU A 57 0.91 19.37 11.85
C LEU A 57 0.15 18.28 12.61
N ARG A 58 0.67 17.83 13.75
CA ARG A 58 0.09 16.75 14.58
C ARG A 58 -0.35 15.56 13.72
N PRO A 59 0.58 14.96 12.95
CA PRO A 59 0.20 13.96 11.97
C PRO A 59 -0.36 12.70 12.65
N SER A 60 -1.39 12.13 12.04
CA SER A 60 -1.88 10.79 12.41
C SER A 60 -1.10 9.67 11.69
N THR A 61 -0.38 10.02 10.62
CA THR A 61 0.50 9.11 9.88
C THR A 61 1.80 9.82 9.51
N ILE A 62 2.94 9.14 9.66
CA ILE A 62 4.22 9.60 9.10
C ILE A 62 4.77 8.53 8.14
N ILE A 63 5.10 8.93 6.91
CA ILE A 63 5.71 8.09 5.88
C ILE A 63 7.20 8.39 5.83
N LEU A 64 8.01 7.35 6.01
CA LEU A 64 9.45 7.43 6.27
C LEU A 64 10.25 6.80 5.12
N GLY A 65 11.28 7.50 4.66
CA GLY A 65 12.41 6.90 3.95
C GLY A 65 13.37 6.28 4.98
N ASP A 66 14.65 6.60 4.90
CA ASP A 66 15.68 6.11 5.84
C ASP A 66 15.87 6.99 7.08
N GLN A 67 14.97 7.93 7.33
CA GLN A 67 15.08 8.80 8.50
C GLN A 67 14.96 8.00 9.80
N ALA A 68 15.77 8.38 10.79
CA ALA A 68 15.70 7.81 12.12
C ALA A 68 14.43 8.26 12.87
N VAL A 69 13.73 7.31 13.46
CA VAL A 69 12.65 7.54 14.42
C VAL A 69 13.13 7.08 15.78
N ASP A 70 13.70 8.01 16.52
CA ASP A 70 14.24 7.83 17.85
C ASP A 70 13.29 8.36 18.94
N ALA A 71 13.78 8.35 20.19
CA ALA A 71 13.00 8.77 21.35
C ALA A 71 12.45 10.20 21.20
N ASP A 72 13.25 11.14 20.69
CA ASP A 72 12.85 12.54 20.55
C ASP A 72 11.68 12.70 19.57
N VAL A 73 11.69 11.97 18.46
CA VAL A 73 10.60 12.00 17.46
C VAL A 73 9.30 11.46 18.07
N ILE A 74 9.40 10.34 18.79
CA ILE A 74 8.25 9.68 19.43
C ILE A 74 7.68 10.55 20.55
N GLU A 75 8.54 11.10 21.40
CA GLU A 75 8.18 11.96 22.53
C GLU A 75 7.52 13.25 22.01
N GLN A 76 8.14 13.92 21.03
CA GLN A 76 7.58 15.14 20.45
C GLN A 76 6.18 14.90 19.86
N TRP A 77 5.99 13.77 19.16
CA TRP A 77 4.68 13.42 18.65
C TRP A 77 3.68 13.17 19.78
N ARG A 78 4.04 12.39 20.81
CA ARG A 78 3.14 12.09 21.94
C ARG A 78 2.78 13.34 22.75
N ILE A 79 3.71 14.28 22.95
CA ILE A 79 3.43 15.59 23.57
C ILE A 79 2.40 16.37 22.73
N SER A 80 2.56 16.34 21.41
CA SER A 80 1.71 17.10 20.49
C SER A 80 0.36 16.43 20.26
N HIS A 81 0.25 15.14 20.58
CA HIS A 81 -0.91 14.29 20.28
C HIS A 81 -1.15 13.21 21.36
N PRO A 82 -1.44 13.60 22.62
CA PRO A 82 -1.37 12.71 23.79
C PRO A 82 -2.30 11.50 23.72
N PHE A 83 -3.48 11.66 23.12
CA PHE A 83 -4.51 10.61 23.04
C PHE A 83 -4.71 10.04 21.64
N GLY A 84 -3.92 10.47 20.66
CA GLY A 84 -4.08 9.98 19.30
C GLY A 84 -3.27 8.73 19.01
N ASP A 85 -3.59 8.15 17.86
CA ASP A 85 -2.97 6.94 17.31
C ASP A 85 -2.02 7.35 16.17
N LEU A 86 -0.73 6.99 16.26
CA LEU A 86 0.23 7.17 15.16
C LEU A 86 0.35 5.89 14.36
N HIS A 87 0.36 6.05 13.04
CA HIS A 87 0.80 5.02 12.12
C HIS A 87 2.10 5.47 11.42
N LEU A 88 3.17 4.70 11.58
CA LEU A 88 4.42 4.89 10.85
C LEU A 88 4.44 3.93 9.66
N ILE A 89 4.71 4.47 8.46
CA ILE A 89 4.85 3.67 7.24
C ILE A 89 6.26 3.88 6.69
N ARG A 90 7.10 2.86 6.82
CA ARG A 90 8.42 2.81 6.18
C ARG A 90 8.26 2.48 4.70
N ARG A 91 8.64 3.41 3.84
CA ARG A 91 8.70 3.25 2.37
C ARG A 91 9.99 2.54 1.95
N GLY A 92 10.05 1.25 2.25
CA GLY A 92 11.19 0.38 2.07
C GLY A 92 11.05 -0.87 2.93
N THR A 93 12.10 -1.69 2.99
CA THR A 93 12.07 -2.97 3.71
C THR A 93 12.62 -2.85 5.15
N SER A 94 13.77 -2.18 5.35
CA SER A 94 14.43 -2.14 6.66
C SER A 94 13.71 -1.22 7.66
N LEU A 95 13.64 -1.68 8.92
CA LEU A 95 13.12 -0.95 10.08
C LEU A 95 14.24 -0.57 11.07
N ASP A 96 15.52 -0.75 10.73
CA ASP A 96 16.64 -0.60 11.67
C ASP A 96 16.76 0.83 12.23
N ASN A 97 16.32 1.81 11.44
CA ASN A 97 16.30 3.22 11.85
C ASN A 97 15.06 3.59 12.68
N VAL A 98 14.17 2.65 12.99
CA VAL A 98 12.96 2.86 13.79
C VAL A 98 13.10 2.16 15.14
N ARG A 99 12.96 2.90 16.24
CA ARG A 99 12.93 2.34 17.59
C ARG A 99 11.60 1.64 17.85
N LEU A 100 11.49 0.38 17.42
CA LEU A 100 10.28 -0.44 17.52
C LEU A 100 9.84 -0.65 18.97
N ASP A 101 10.79 -0.79 19.90
CA ASP A 101 10.55 -0.90 21.34
C ASP A 101 9.82 0.34 21.90
N LEU A 102 10.24 1.52 21.49
CA LEU A 102 9.61 2.77 21.86
C LEU A 102 8.28 2.98 21.14
N CYS A 103 8.16 2.53 19.89
CA CYS A 103 6.90 2.57 19.17
C CYS A 103 5.83 1.72 19.86
N GLU A 104 6.15 0.46 20.20
CA GLU A 104 5.24 -0.47 20.85
C GLU A 104 4.78 0.03 22.22
N SER A 105 5.72 0.49 23.06
CA SER A 105 5.39 1.05 24.39
C SER A 105 4.53 2.33 24.32
N ASN A 106 4.56 3.03 23.19
CA ASN A 106 3.71 4.20 22.93
C ASN A 106 2.47 3.86 22.09
N GLY A 107 2.15 2.59 21.82
CA GLY A 107 0.99 2.21 21.01
C GLY A 107 1.06 2.68 19.55
N ILE A 108 2.26 2.95 19.04
CA ILE A 108 2.50 3.40 17.66
C ILE A 108 2.59 2.16 16.77
N ARG A 109 1.77 2.13 15.72
CA ARG A 109 1.81 1.04 14.73
C ARG A 109 2.89 1.34 13.71
N VAL A 110 3.64 0.32 13.32
CA VAL A 110 4.70 0.42 12.31
C VAL A 110 4.44 -0.59 11.20
N ALA A 111 4.43 -0.12 9.96
CA ALA A 111 4.33 -0.93 8.76
C ALA A 111 5.48 -0.59 7.79
N ASN A 112 5.84 -1.54 6.93
CA ASN A 112 6.84 -1.36 5.88
C ASN A 112 6.33 -1.92 4.54
N THR A 113 7.03 -1.63 3.44
CA THR A 113 6.65 -2.07 2.08
C THR A 113 7.54 -3.22 1.60
N LEU A 114 7.43 -4.37 2.27
CA LEU A 114 8.28 -5.54 2.02
C LEU A 114 8.17 -6.05 0.58
N GLY A 115 9.31 -6.18 -0.10
CA GLY A 115 9.42 -6.85 -1.40
C GLY A 115 8.88 -6.06 -2.59
N VAL A 116 8.41 -4.82 -2.40
CA VAL A 116 7.92 -3.96 -3.49
C VAL A 116 9.06 -3.51 -4.41
N ASP A 117 10.22 -3.23 -3.82
CA ASP A 117 11.45 -2.86 -4.51
C ASP A 117 12.20 -4.07 -5.10
N ALA A 118 11.88 -5.29 -4.70
CA ALA A 118 12.62 -6.50 -5.05
C ALA A 118 12.79 -6.74 -6.57
N PRO A 119 11.76 -6.58 -7.42
CA PRO A 119 11.92 -6.72 -8.87
C PRO A 119 12.87 -5.67 -9.46
N HIS A 120 12.84 -4.43 -8.95
CA HIS A 120 13.70 -3.33 -9.42
C HIS A 120 15.16 -3.58 -9.04
N VAL A 121 15.38 -4.00 -7.79
CA VAL A 121 16.71 -4.36 -7.29
C VAL A 121 17.25 -5.60 -8.02
N ALA A 122 16.40 -6.58 -8.36
CA ALA A 122 16.79 -7.74 -9.17
C ALA A 122 17.26 -7.32 -10.58
N VAL A 123 16.55 -6.40 -11.24
CA VAL A 123 16.96 -5.85 -12.55
C VAL A 123 18.30 -5.14 -12.45
N TYR A 124 18.51 -4.36 -11.37
CA TYR A 124 19.76 -3.68 -11.09
C TYR A 124 20.92 -4.66 -10.91
N ILE A 125 20.74 -5.71 -10.11
CA ILE A 125 21.74 -6.76 -9.92
C ILE A 125 22.07 -7.42 -11.25
N ALA A 126 21.06 -7.83 -12.00
CA ALA A 126 21.26 -8.48 -13.30
C ALA A 126 21.99 -7.57 -14.30
N HIS A 127 21.80 -6.25 -14.25
CA HIS A 127 22.58 -5.31 -15.05
C HIS A 127 24.07 -5.37 -14.70
N TRP A 128 24.41 -5.33 -13.40
CA TRP A 128 25.80 -5.38 -12.97
C TRP A 128 26.45 -6.75 -13.17
N LEU A 129 25.71 -7.85 -13.12
CA LEU A 129 26.29 -9.19 -13.33
C LEU A 129 26.72 -9.46 -14.78
N LYS A 130 26.32 -8.64 -15.75
CA LYS A 130 26.68 -8.83 -17.17
C LYS A 130 28.17 -8.71 -17.44
N ARG A 131 28.71 -9.57 -18.30
CA ARG A 131 30.10 -9.47 -18.77
C ARG A 131 30.31 -8.19 -19.60
N ALA A 132 31.57 -7.88 -19.92
CA ALA A 132 31.92 -6.68 -20.69
C ALA A 132 31.27 -6.63 -22.09
N ASP A 133 30.93 -7.79 -22.66
CA ASP A 133 30.19 -7.93 -23.92
C ASP A 133 28.66 -7.78 -23.76
N GLY A 134 28.17 -7.53 -22.54
CA GLY A 134 26.75 -7.40 -22.21
C GLY A 134 26.00 -8.71 -21.99
N SER A 135 26.65 -9.87 -22.18
CA SER A 135 26.06 -11.19 -21.95
C SER A 135 25.97 -11.53 -20.45
N LEU A 136 24.99 -12.34 -20.06
CA LEU A 136 24.97 -12.92 -18.74
C LEU A 136 25.95 -14.11 -18.68
N PRO A 137 26.71 -14.26 -17.58
CA PRO A 137 27.52 -15.45 -17.38
C PRO A 137 26.61 -16.69 -17.21
N PRO A 138 27.04 -17.87 -17.69
CA PRO A 138 26.22 -19.08 -17.69
C PRO A 138 25.96 -19.61 -16.29
N ASP A 139 26.84 -19.33 -15.32
CA ASP A 139 26.73 -19.77 -13.94
C ASP A 139 26.68 -18.56 -13.01
N ILE A 140 25.54 -18.38 -12.33
CA ILE A 140 25.31 -17.28 -11.40
C ILE A 140 25.04 -17.84 -10.01
N CYS A 141 25.77 -17.34 -9.01
CA CYS A 141 25.55 -17.64 -7.62
C CYS A 141 24.68 -16.55 -6.98
N VAL A 142 23.60 -16.94 -6.31
CA VAL A 142 22.72 -16.04 -5.54
C VAL A 142 22.79 -16.44 -4.07
N LEU A 143 23.35 -15.56 -3.24
CA LEU A 143 23.40 -15.73 -1.80
C LEU A 143 22.15 -15.09 -1.19
N GLY A 144 21.25 -15.90 -0.65
CA GLY A 144 20.00 -15.44 -0.05
C GLY A 144 18.81 -15.58 -1.01
N TYR A 145 17.81 -16.36 -0.58
CA TYR A 145 16.57 -16.62 -1.33
C TYR A 145 15.35 -15.90 -0.74
N GLY A 146 15.56 -14.65 -0.33
CA GLY A 146 14.50 -13.72 0.10
C GLY A 146 13.72 -13.12 -1.08
N ASN A 147 13.00 -12.03 -0.86
CA ASN A 147 12.18 -11.38 -1.91
C ASN A 147 13.03 -11.00 -3.15
N VAL A 148 14.17 -10.31 -2.95
CA VAL A 148 15.08 -9.94 -4.04
C VAL A 148 15.66 -11.18 -4.72
N GLY A 149 16.15 -12.15 -3.94
CA GLY A 149 16.75 -13.37 -4.49
C GLY A 149 15.78 -14.15 -5.38
N LYS A 150 14.52 -14.29 -4.98
CA LYS A 150 13.47 -14.95 -5.77
C LYS A 150 13.18 -14.22 -7.08
N GLU A 151 13.00 -12.90 -7.02
CA GLU A 151 12.77 -12.09 -8.22
C GLU A 151 13.98 -12.10 -9.16
N LEU A 152 15.21 -12.13 -8.61
CA LEU A 152 16.43 -12.27 -9.40
C LEU A 152 16.50 -13.62 -10.10
N VAL A 153 16.25 -14.73 -9.39
CA VAL A 153 16.25 -16.07 -10.01
C VAL A 153 15.21 -16.14 -11.13
N LYS A 154 13.98 -15.67 -10.87
CA LYS A 154 12.91 -15.60 -11.88
C LYS A 154 13.35 -14.79 -13.10
N LEU A 155 13.86 -13.56 -12.88
CA LEU A 155 14.33 -12.67 -13.94
C LEU A 155 15.44 -13.31 -14.79
N LEU A 156 16.38 -14.02 -14.17
CA LEU A 156 17.49 -14.67 -14.87
C LEU A 156 16.97 -15.82 -15.75
N LEU A 157 16.11 -16.68 -15.20
CA LEU A 157 15.53 -17.82 -15.92
C LEU A 157 14.67 -17.40 -17.12
N ASP A 158 13.96 -16.28 -17.00
CA ASP A 158 13.13 -15.69 -18.06
C ASP A 158 13.97 -15.06 -19.18
N ARG A 159 15.17 -14.53 -18.85
CA ARG A 159 16.02 -13.80 -19.81
C ARG A 159 16.96 -14.68 -20.62
N ASP A 160 17.47 -15.76 -20.04
CA ASP A 160 18.43 -16.63 -20.70
C ASP A 160 18.08 -18.12 -20.47
N PRO A 161 17.78 -18.88 -21.53
CA PRO A 161 17.44 -20.29 -21.41
C PRO A 161 18.60 -21.15 -20.88
N ASN A 162 19.85 -20.70 -21.03
CA ASN A 162 21.05 -21.47 -20.67
C ASN A 162 21.65 -21.09 -19.32
N VAL A 163 21.09 -20.10 -18.62
CA VAL A 163 21.59 -19.71 -17.29
C VAL A 163 21.37 -20.84 -16.30
N ARG A 164 22.38 -21.09 -15.47
CA ARG A 164 22.31 -21.97 -14.31
C ARG A 164 22.49 -21.13 -13.07
N VAL A 165 21.58 -21.30 -12.13
CA VAL A 165 21.55 -20.52 -10.89
C VAL A 165 21.82 -21.42 -9.71
N LYS A 166 22.86 -21.09 -8.94
CA LYS A 166 23.16 -21.75 -7.68
C LYS A 166 22.76 -20.84 -6.53
N VAL A 167 21.78 -21.28 -5.74
CA VAL A 167 21.19 -20.50 -4.65
C VAL A 167 21.65 -21.04 -3.30
N LEU A 168 22.23 -20.17 -2.48
CA LEU A 168 22.46 -20.49 -1.07
C LEU A 168 21.17 -20.21 -0.28
N ASP A 169 20.52 -21.27 0.20
CA ASP A 169 19.36 -21.18 1.11
C ASP A 169 19.50 -22.15 2.29
N ARG A 170 19.53 -21.59 3.50
CA ARG A 170 19.63 -22.34 4.76
C ARG A 170 18.35 -23.09 5.10
N HIS A 171 17.19 -22.60 4.62
CA HIS A 171 15.90 -23.11 5.07
C HIS A 171 15.50 -24.44 4.40
N GLY A 172 16.33 -24.96 3.49
CA GLY A 172 16.16 -26.30 2.92
C GLY A 172 14.75 -26.52 2.38
N ARG A 173 14.11 -25.49 1.82
CA ARG A 173 12.74 -25.62 1.31
C ARG A 173 12.77 -26.59 0.15
N ALA A 174 12.22 -27.78 0.39
CA ALA A 174 11.72 -28.66 -0.66
C ALA A 174 10.70 -27.84 -1.46
N THR A 175 11.13 -27.35 -2.61
CA THR A 175 10.29 -26.52 -3.46
C THR A 175 9.71 -27.42 -4.54
N GLY A 176 8.39 -27.37 -4.72
CA GLY A 176 7.72 -28.03 -5.84
C GLY A 176 8.24 -27.49 -7.18
N ASN A 177 8.03 -28.24 -8.26
CA ASN A 177 8.39 -27.94 -9.66
C ASN A 177 9.40 -26.79 -9.86
N ILE A 178 10.60 -26.99 -9.31
CA ILE A 178 11.72 -26.05 -9.49
C ILE A 178 12.27 -26.29 -10.88
N ASP A 179 12.55 -25.22 -11.61
CA ASP A 179 13.28 -25.28 -12.87
C ASP A 179 14.61 -26.05 -12.67
N SER A 180 14.89 -27.02 -13.55
CA SER A 180 16.09 -27.87 -13.45
C SER A 180 17.41 -27.09 -13.53
N ARG A 181 17.35 -25.82 -13.95
CA ARG A 181 18.48 -24.88 -13.99
C ARG A 181 18.84 -24.28 -12.63
N VAL A 182 18.02 -24.47 -11.59
CA VAL A 182 18.25 -23.93 -10.24
C VAL A 182 18.71 -25.04 -9.29
N SER A 183 19.86 -24.84 -8.66
CA SER A 183 20.41 -25.74 -7.64
C SER A 183 20.49 -25.02 -6.29
N PHE A 184 19.98 -25.66 -5.23
CA PHE A 184 20.04 -25.13 -3.87
C PHE A 184 21.17 -25.79 -3.10
N VAL A 185 22.02 -24.98 -2.48
CA VAL A 185 23.14 -25.41 -1.67
C VAL A 185 23.05 -24.83 -0.27
N LYS A 186 23.62 -25.54 0.72
CA LYS A 186 23.70 -25.07 2.12
C LYS A 186 25.09 -24.61 2.50
N ASP A 187 26.13 -25.12 1.82
CA ASP A 187 27.51 -24.76 2.09
C ASP A 187 27.92 -23.49 1.32
N TRP A 188 28.47 -22.52 2.04
CA TRP A 188 28.96 -21.26 1.47
C TRP A 188 30.10 -21.48 0.49
N SER A 189 30.96 -22.45 0.80
CA SER A 189 32.11 -22.73 -0.04
C SER A 189 31.71 -23.43 -1.33
N GLU A 190 30.73 -24.33 -1.28
CA GLU A 190 30.09 -24.92 -2.46
C GLU A 190 29.38 -23.87 -3.31
N ALA A 191 28.70 -22.91 -2.66
CA ALA A 191 28.02 -21.80 -3.34
C ALA A 191 29.01 -20.96 -4.17
N LEU A 192 30.11 -20.54 -3.56
CA LEU A 192 31.06 -19.60 -4.15
C LEU A 192 32.15 -20.25 -5.01
N LYS A 193 32.37 -21.56 -4.90
CA LYS A 193 33.42 -22.27 -5.65
C LYS A 193 33.28 -22.05 -7.16
N GLY A 194 34.28 -21.40 -7.74
CA GLY A 194 34.36 -21.13 -9.18
C GLY A 194 33.32 -20.14 -9.71
N ALA A 195 32.57 -19.46 -8.84
CA ALA A 195 31.55 -18.52 -9.27
C ALA A 195 32.19 -17.29 -9.93
N SER A 196 31.70 -16.92 -11.12
CA SER A 196 32.14 -15.72 -11.85
C SER A 196 31.17 -14.54 -11.70
N ALA A 197 29.94 -14.81 -11.29
CA ALA A 197 28.92 -13.83 -10.95
C ALA A 197 28.26 -14.22 -9.63
N VAL A 198 28.31 -13.31 -8.66
CA VAL A 198 27.78 -13.52 -7.31
C VAL A 198 26.87 -12.35 -6.94
N ALA A 199 25.61 -12.64 -6.63
CA ALA A 199 24.66 -11.69 -6.07
C ALA A 199 24.49 -11.95 -4.58
N LEU A 200 24.71 -10.93 -3.74
CA LEU A 200 24.48 -11.00 -2.31
C LEU A 200 23.14 -10.33 -1.97
N CYS A 201 22.12 -11.14 -1.75
CA CYS A 201 20.73 -10.76 -1.45
C CYS A 201 20.33 -11.19 -0.03
N LEU A 202 21.21 -10.97 0.94
CA LEU A 202 21.06 -11.41 2.33
C LEU A 202 20.51 -10.29 3.21
N SER A 203 19.66 -10.64 4.16
CA SER A 203 19.34 -9.76 5.30
C SER A 203 20.37 -10.01 6.39
N LEU A 204 21.10 -8.98 6.81
CA LEU A 204 22.13 -9.12 7.83
C LEU A 204 21.51 -9.55 9.16
N ASN A 205 22.13 -10.53 9.79
CA ASN A 205 21.87 -10.97 11.15
C ASN A 205 23.19 -11.51 11.74
N ASP A 206 23.18 -11.89 13.01
CA ASP A 206 24.38 -12.41 13.70
C ASP A 206 24.97 -13.64 13.00
N ASP A 207 24.17 -14.43 12.29
CA ASP A 207 24.65 -15.61 11.56
C ASP A 207 25.44 -15.26 10.28
N PHE A 208 25.19 -14.09 9.71
CA PHE A 208 25.77 -13.64 8.43
C PHE A 208 26.80 -12.52 8.58
N ALA A 209 26.87 -11.88 9.74
CA ALA A 209 27.89 -10.88 10.05
C ALA A 209 29.29 -11.48 9.89
N HIS A 210 30.12 -10.81 9.09
CA HIS A 210 31.49 -11.18 8.77
C HIS A 210 31.66 -12.60 8.22
N ARG A 211 30.61 -13.19 7.65
CA ARG A 211 30.62 -14.58 7.20
C ARG A 211 31.47 -14.82 5.96
N ILE A 212 31.61 -13.80 5.10
CA ILE A 212 32.48 -13.89 3.92
C ILE A 212 33.91 -13.53 4.35
N ASP A 213 34.81 -14.51 4.30
CA ASP A 213 36.23 -14.40 4.60
C ASP A 213 37.11 -14.43 3.36
N GLY A 214 38.41 -14.15 3.50
CA GLY A 214 39.35 -14.15 2.38
C GLY A 214 39.46 -15.52 1.72
N ALA A 215 39.31 -16.60 2.48
CA ALA A 215 39.29 -17.96 1.95
C ALA A 215 38.11 -18.18 0.99
N LEU A 216 36.92 -17.68 1.32
CA LEU A 216 35.76 -17.74 0.42
C LEU A 216 35.96 -16.86 -0.83
N ILE A 217 36.57 -15.68 -0.68
CA ILE A 217 36.90 -14.81 -1.83
C ILE A 217 37.86 -15.53 -2.79
N GLN A 218 38.91 -16.17 -2.27
CA GLN A 218 39.89 -16.89 -3.08
C GLN A 218 39.34 -18.13 -3.80
N ARG A 219 38.19 -18.67 -3.35
CA ARG A 219 37.54 -19.82 -4.00
C ARG A 219 36.66 -19.44 -5.19
N MET A 220 36.39 -18.14 -5.38
CA MET A 220 35.68 -17.65 -6.55
C MET A 220 36.57 -17.66 -7.80
N HIS A 221 35.98 -17.42 -8.96
CA HIS A 221 36.74 -17.23 -10.19
C HIS A 221 37.59 -15.94 -10.10
N THR A 222 38.78 -15.91 -10.69
CA THR A 222 39.69 -14.74 -10.63
C THR A 222 39.06 -13.47 -11.20
N LEU A 223 38.25 -13.63 -12.25
CA LEU A 223 37.47 -12.57 -12.91
C LEU A 223 36.07 -12.38 -12.29
N ALA A 224 35.84 -12.80 -11.04
CA ALA A 224 34.52 -12.75 -10.44
C ALA A 224 33.99 -11.32 -10.29
N ARG A 225 32.67 -11.18 -10.42
CA ARG A 225 31.96 -9.96 -10.06
C ARG A 225 30.97 -10.24 -8.94
N LEU A 226 31.08 -9.46 -7.88
CA LEU A 226 30.21 -9.50 -6.72
C LEU A 226 29.33 -8.26 -6.73
N VAL A 227 28.02 -8.47 -6.64
CA VAL A 227 27.03 -7.39 -6.49
C VAL A 227 26.37 -7.56 -5.13
N CYS A 228 26.68 -6.65 -4.22
CA CYS A 228 26.17 -6.63 -2.86
C CYS A 228 25.10 -5.56 -2.72
N ILE A 229 23.86 -6.00 -2.52
CA ILE A 229 22.73 -5.12 -2.12
C ILE A 229 22.41 -5.28 -0.61
N ALA A 230 23.12 -6.19 0.06
CA ALA A 230 23.04 -6.41 1.49
C ALA A 230 23.95 -5.45 2.24
N ASN A 231 23.81 -5.42 3.56
CA ASN A 231 24.72 -4.67 4.42
C ASN A 231 26.18 -5.19 4.23
N PRO A 232 27.17 -4.30 3.99
CA PRO A 232 28.58 -4.64 3.80
C PRO A 232 29.22 -5.41 4.95
N ASP A 233 28.64 -5.38 6.16
CA ASP A 233 29.18 -6.12 7.30
C ASP A 233 29.10 -7.64 7.14
N VAL A 234 28.46 -8.15 6.09
CA VAL A 234 28.61 -9.56 5.66
C VAL A 234 30.06 -9.93 5.34
N PHE A 235 30.90 -8.97 4.96
CA PHE A 235 32.33 -9.18 4.72
C PHE A 235 33.13 -9.05 6.02
N SER A 236 34.04 -9.99 6.26
CA SER A 236 35.08 -9.88 7.30
C SER A 236 36.21 -8.96 6.85
N ASP A 237 37.03 -8.51 7.79
CA ASP A 237 38.20 -7.66 7.47
C ASP A 237 39.20 -8.37 6.54
N ASP A 238 39.35 -9.69 6.68
CA ASP A 238 40.21 -10.51 5.83
C ASP A 238 39.69 -10.59 4.39
N ALA A 239 38.36 -10.68 4.21
CA ALA A 239 37.76 -10.58 2.88
C ALA A 239 38.00 -9.22 2.22
N LEU A 240 37.90 -8.12 2.99
CA LEU A 240 38.13 -6.78 2.45
C LEU A 240 39.58 -6.58 2.01
N ARG A 241 40.56 -7.06 2.80
CA ARG A 241 41.98 -7.03 2.40
C ARG A 241 42.23 -7.89 1.16
N THR A 242 41.62 -9.07 1.10
CA THR A 242 41.74 -9.98 -0.05
C THR A 242 41.18 -9.32 -1.32
N LEU A 243 39.98 -8.72 -1.23
CA LEU A 243 39.36 -7.98 -2.34
C LEU A 243 40.20 -6.78 -2.80
N ALA A 244 40.83 -6.06 -1.86
CA ALA A 244 41.69 -4.93 -2.18
C ALA A 244 42.89 -5.31 -3.07
N THR A 245 43.45 -6.50 -2.85
CA THR A 245 44.60 -7.02 -3.61
C THR A 245 44.20 -7.81 -4.87
N ALA A 246 42.93 -8.11 -5.05
CA ALA A 246 42.47 -8.91 -6.19
C ALA A 246 42.48 -8.09 -7.49
N GLU A 247 43.32 -8.46 -8.45
CA GLU A 247 43.53 -7.67 -9.68
C GLU A 247 42.29 -7.58 -10.58
N HIS A 248 41.44 -8.60 -10.56
CA HIS A 248 40.37 -8.71 -11.55
C HIS A 248 38.97 -8.88 -10.96
N THR A 249 38.87 -9.14 -9.65
CA THR A 249 37.59 -9.29 -8.95
C THR A 249 36.97 -7.92 -8.73
N GLN A 250 35.71 -7.75 -9.12
CA GLN A 250 35.00 -6.47 -8.96
C GLN A 250 33.93 -6.58 -7.88
N LEU A 251 33.96 -5.66 -6.92
CA LEU A 251 32.87 -5.45 -5.96
C LEU A 251 32.01 -4.26 -6.41
N VAL A 252 30.70 -4.48 -6.50
CA VAL A 252 29.68 -3.44 -6.63
C VAL A 252 28.85 -3.51 -5.36
N LEU A 253 28.71 -2.39 -4.67
CA LEU A 253 27.96 -2.31 -3.42
C LEU A 253 26.93 -1.20 -3.48
N ASP A 254 25.66 -1.59 -3.34
CA ASP A 254 24.51 -0.70 -3.27
C ASP A 254 23.90 -0.74 -1.88
N SER A 255 23.89 0.39 -1.18
CA SER A 255 23.39 0.51 0.20
C SER A 255 23.14 1.98 0.54
N ASP A 256 22.52 2.24 1.68
CA ASP A 256 22.26 3.61 2.14
C ASP A 256 23.55 4.42 2.35
N PRO A 257 23.53 5.75 2.13
CA PRO A 257 24.72 6.60 2.24
C PRO A 257 25.48 6.47 3.57
N GLY A 258 24.76 6.31 4.69
CA GLY A 258 25.37 6.12 6.01
C GLY A 258 26.15 4.80 6.12
N ILE A 259 25.59 3.72 5.59
CA ILE A 259 26.21 2.39 5.54
C ILE A 259 27.43 2.42 4.62
N LEU A 260 27.32 3.06 3.45
CA LEU A 260 28.44 3.26 2.53
C LEU A 260 29.57 4.07 3.17
N HIS A 261 29.24 5.10 3.96
CA HIS A 261 30.23 5.88 4.69
C HIS A 261 30.93 5.05 5.76
N ALA A 262 30.18 4.29 6.57
CA ALA A 262 30.75 3.37 7.55
C ALA A 262 31.69 2.34 6.90
N PHE A 263 31.31 1.80 5.74
CA PHE A 263 32.14 0.90 4.95
C PHE A 263 33.45 1.56 4.50
N ARG A 264 33.41 2.80 4.00
CA ARG A 264 34.63 3.56 3.64
C ARG A 264 35.55 3.71 4.84
N MET A 265 35.02 4.19 5.98
CA MET A 265 35.80 4.36 7.21
C MET A 265 36.43 3.05 7.68
N ARG A 266 35.70 1.93 7.58
CA ARG A 266 36.22 0.59 7.91
C ARG A 266 37.39 0.20 7.00
N THR A 267 37.27 0.40 5.68
CA THR A 267 38.38 0.08 4.75
C THR A 267 39.61 0.97 4.95
N GLU A 268 39.43 2.23 5.30
CA GLU A 268 40.52 3.15 5.66
C GLU A 268 41.24 2.69 6.94
N ALA A 269 40.48 2.35 7.99
CA ALA A 269 41.03 1.85 9.24
C ALA A 269 41.83 0.53 9.06
N LEU A 270 41.47 -0.29 8.09
CA LEU A 270 42.19 -1.52 7.74
C LEU A 270 43.44 -1.32 6.90
N GLY A 271 43.74 -0.08 6.48
CA GLY A 271 44.87 0.24 5.60
C GLY A 271 44.65 -0.16 4.14
N CYS A 272 43.40 -0.45 3.74
CA CYS A 272 43.03 -0.85 2.38
C CYS A 272 41.96 0.09 1.81
N SER A 273 42.24 1.40 1.78
CA SER A 273 41.33 2.40 1.25
C SER A 273 40.88 2.06 -0.17
N LEU A 274 39.62 2.34 -0.52
CA LEU A 274 39.05 1.98 -1.81
C LEU A 274 39.82 2.54 -3.01
N SER A 275 40.55 3.64 -2.85
CA SER A 275 41.42 4.22 -3.88
C SER A 275 42.69 3.40 -4.15
N THR A 276 43.10 2.54 -3.21
CA THR A 276 44.30 1.70 -3.31
C THR A 276 43.99 0.29 -3.77
N TRP A 277 42.72 -0.05 -4.04
CA TRP A 277 42.33 -1.36 -4.53
C TRP A 277 42.82 -1.56 -5.96
N CYS A 278 43.37 -2.73 -6.28
CA CYS A 278 43.81 -3.07 -7.64
C CYS A 278 42.66 -2.93 -8.65
N LYS A 279 41.44 -3.29 -8.22
CA LYS A 279 40.20 -3.00 -8.94
C LYS A 279 39.24 -2.26 -8.01
N PRO A 280 39.03 -0.95 -8.20
CA PRO A 280 38.21 -0.14 -7.29
C PRO A 280 36.78 -0.68 -7.14
N ALA A 281 36.27 -0.69 -5.91
CA ALA A 281 34.88 -1.01 -5.65
C ALA A 281 33.95 0.10 -6.17
N THR A 282 32.84 -0.29 -6.78
CA THR A 282 31.77 0.63 -7.17
C THR A 282 30.79 0.79 -6.01
N LEU A 283 30.69 1.98 -5.43
CA LEU A 283 29.72 2.30 -4.38
C LEU A 283 28.59 3.17 -4.93
N THR A 284 27.35 2.81 -4.64
CA THR A 284 26.17 3.39 -5.31
C THR A 284 24.91 3.26 -4.45
N THR A 285 23.87 4.02 -4.79
CA THR A 285 22.60 4.12 -4.05
C THR A 285 21.42 4.07 -5.03
N GLN A 286 21.57 3.31 -6.12
CA GLN A 286 20.74 3.37 -7.31
C GLN A 286 19.78 2.18 -7.45
N ALA A 287 19.97 1.08 -6.72
CA ALA A 287 19.20 -0.14 -6.95
C ALA A 287 17.68 0.04 -6.80
N ALA A 288 17.25 0.89 -5.87
CA ALA A 288 15.84 1.21 -5.61
C ALA A 288 15.46 2.67 -5.98
N SER A 289 16.28 3.38 -6.79
CA SER A 289 16.09 4.82 -7.03
C SER A 289 15.38 5.16 -8.34
N THR A 290 14.97 4.17 -9.14
CA THR A 290 14.33 4.41 -10.44
C THR A 290 12.92 4.98 -10.26
N ASP A 291 12.47 5.84 -11.18
CA ASP A 291 11.11 6.41 -11.12
C ASP A 291 10.03 5.31 -11.07
N ALA A 292 10.24 4.19 -11.76
CA ALA A 292 9.35 3.03 -11.71
C ALA A 292 9.29 2.39 -10.31
N CYS A 293 10.44 2.19 -9.67
CA CYS A 293 10.49 1.70 -8.28
C CYS A 293 9.79 2.67 -7.33
N GLN A 294 9.95 3.98 -7.57
CA GLN A 294 9.29 4.99 -6.75
C GLN A 294 7.77 4.96 -6.93
N CYS A 295 7.26 4.76 -8.15
CA CYS A 295 5.83 4.58 -8.40
C CYS A 295 5.26 3.35 -7.68
N ASP A 296 5.95 2.21 -7.73
CA ASP A 296 5.49 0.98 -7.07
C ASP A 296 5.48 1.12 -5.54
N LEU A 297 6.49 1.80 -4.98
CA LEU A 297 6.54 2.13 -3.55
C LEU A 297 5.44 3.11 -3.15
N ASP A 298 5.17 4.15 -3.95
CA ASP A 298 4.09 5.10 -3.70
C ASP A 298 2.73 4.41 -3.73
N TYR A 299 2.56 3.48 -4.68
CA TYR A 299 1.37 2.65 -4.78
C TYR A 299 1.19 1.77 -3.54
N ALA A 300 2.23 1.08 -3.08
CA ALA A 300 2.18 0.28 -1.86
C ALA A 300 1.87 1.12 -0.61
N VAL A 301 2.47 2.32 -0.50
CA VAL A 301 2.15 3.27 0.57
C VAL A 301 0.68 3.71 0.48
N SER A 302 0.16 3.99 -0.71
CA SER A 302 -1.24 4.38 -0.91
C SER A 302 -2.22 3.29 -0.44
N VAL A 303 -1.88 2.02 -0.66
CA VAL A 303 -2.63 0.87 -0.16
C VAL A 303 -2.62 0.85 1.38
N GLN A 304 -1.46 0.99 2.01
CA GLN A 304 -1.36 1.01 3.48
C GLN A 304 -2.15 2.17 4.11
N LEU A 305 -2.07 3.36 3.50
CA LEU A 305 -2.87 4.51 3.94
C LEU A 305 -4.38 4.24 3.78
N SER A 306 -4.78 3.60 2.68
CA SER A 306 -6.18 3.27 2.41
C SER A 306 -6.73 2.26 3.41
N VAL A 307 -5.95 1.23 3.76
CA VAL A 307 -6.32 0.25 4.80
C VAL A 307 -6.45 0.95 6.16
N LYS A 308 -5.52 1.84 6.51
CA LYS A 308 -5.63 2.63 7.74
C LYS A 308 -6.92 3.47 7.74
N ALA A 309 -7.17 4.20 6.66
CA ALA A 309 -8.36 5.04 6.52
C ALA A 309 -9.65 4.20 6.65
N LEU A 310 -9.69 3.05 5.99
CA LEU A 310 -10.79 2.10 6.08
C LEU A 310 -11.04 1.63 7.51
N HIS A 311 -9.99 1.25 8.25
CA HIS A 311 -10.12 0.86 9.67
C HIS A 311 -10.60 2.01 10.54
N CYS A 312 -10.16 3.24 10.28
CA CYS A 312 -10.65 4.42 10.98
C CYS A 312 -12.15 4.66 10.74
N ILE A 313 -12.60 4.59 9.48
CA ILE A 313 -14.03 4.68 9.12
C ILE A 313 -14.79 3.58 9.87
N ALA A 314 -14.34 2.33 9.76
CA ALA A 314 -14.99 1.19 10.37
C ALA A 314 -15.13 1.32 11.89
N ARG A 315 -14.05 1.74 12.57
CA ARG A 315 -14.04 1.99 14.02
C ARG A 315 -15.08 3.04 14.41
N ARG A 316 -15.13 4.17 13.70
CA ARG A 316 -16.12 5.24 13.95
C ARG A 316 -17.55 4.74 13.75
N LYS A 317 -17.81 4.06 12.62
CA LYS A 317 -19.14 3.53 12.31
C LYS A 317 -19.59 2.43 13.25
N ARG A 318 -18.66 1.63 13.79
CA ARG A 318 -18.98 0.62 14.80
C ARG A 318 -19.30 1.18 16.18
N ALA A 319 -18.64 2.27 16.55
CA ALA A 319 -18.94 2.98 17.79
C ALA A 319 -20.29 3.71 17.75
N GLN A 320 -20.82 3.99 16.55
CA GLN A 320 -22.10 4.65 16.35
C GLN A 320 -23.25 3.63 16.22
N SER A 321 -24.48 4.09 16.47
CA SER A 321 -25.67 3.32 16.13
C SER A 321 -25.94 3.44 14.63
N LEU A 322 -26.21 2.32 13.95
CA LEU A 322 -26.67 2.28 12.57
C LEU A 322 -28.19 2.08 12.46
N VAL A 323 -28.95 2.32 13.55
CA VAL A 323 -30.42 2.26 13.52
C VAL A 323 -30.96 3.34 12.59
N ILE A 324 -31.75 2.95 11.59
CA ILE A 324 -32.41 3.90 10.69
C ILE A 324 -33.43 4.71 11.53
N PRO A 325 -33.30 6.05 11.60
CA PRO A 325 -34.18 6.85 12.45
C PRO A 325 -35.65 6.71 12.03
N SER A 326 -36.57 6.55 12.98
CA SER A 326 -38.01 6.56 12.70
C SER A 326 -38.57 7.98 12.54
N LEU A 327 -37.84 8.99 13.03
CA LEU A 327 -38.21 10.39 12.94
C LEU A 327 -37.75 11.01 11.61
N HIS A 328 -38.54 11.96 11.13
CA HIS A 328 -38.17 12.76 9.97
C HIS A 328 -36.94 13.64 10.28
N ALA A 329 -36.19 13.98 9.24
CA ALA A 329 -35.11 14.95 9.36
C ALA A 329 -35.63 16.31 9.86
N TYR A 330 -34.77 17.08 10.53
CA TYR A 330 -35.11 18.46 10.91
C TYR A 330 -35.41 19.32 9.66
N ALA A 331 -36.25 20.34 9.82
CA ALA A 331 -36.72 21.15 8.70
C ALA A 331 -35.57 21.88 7.98
N ASP A 332 -34.57 22.30 8.74
CA ASP A 332 -33.34 23.02 8.36
C ASP A 332 -32.17 22.10 8.00
N ALA A 333 -32.33 20.78 8.12
CA ALA A 333 -31.27 19.85 7.82
C ALA A 333 -30.79 19.93 6.35
N PRO A 334 -29.49 19.71 6.11
CA PRO A 334 -28.90 19.77 4.77
C PRO A 334 -29.55 18.75 3.84
N ARG A 335 -29.64 19.09 2.56
CA ARG A 335 -30.31 18.28 1.55
C ARG A 335 -29.30 17.49 0.73
N VAL A 336 -29.68 16.27 0.36
CA VAL A 336 -28.92 15.44 -0.56
C VAL A 336 -29.87 14.73 -1.52
N SER A 337 -29.50 14.74 -2.79
CA SER A 337 -30.20 14.03 -3.86
C SER A 337 -29.37 12.81 -4.29
N ILE A 338 -29.97 11.63 -4.30
CA ILE A 338 -29.33 10.38 -4.68
C ILE A 338 -29.96 9.89 -5.98
N ILE A 339 -29.15 9.53 -6.96
CA ILE A 339 -29.58 9.07 -8.27
C ILE A 339 -29.27 7.58 -8.38
N GLY A 340 -30.30 6.76 -8.54
CA GLY A 340 -30.23 5.30 -8.52
C GLY A 340 -30.98 4.73 -7.31
N ARG A 341 -31.97 3.87 -7.56
CA ARG A 341 -32.78 3.19 -6.52
C ARG A 341 -32.30 1.75 -6.25
N GLY A 342 -31.10 1.42 -6.71
CA GLY A 342 -30.40 0.16 -6.41
C GLY A 342 -30.03 0.04 -4.93
N VAL A 343 -29.50 -1.12 -4.52
CA VAL A 343 -28.99 -1.37 -3.16
C VAL A 343 -28.03 -0.27 -2.71
N ASN A 344 -27.11 0.15 -3.59
CA ASN A 344 -26.15 1.20 -3.29
C ASN A 344 -26.83 2.55 -3.01
N GLY A 345 -27.84 2.94 -3.78
CA GLY A 345 -28.60 4.17 -3.54
C GLY A 345 -29.34 4.14 -2.20
N LEU A 346 -29.85 2.97 -1.80
CA LEU A 346 -30.47 2.79 -0.48
C LEU A 346 -29.46 2.88 0.66
N LEU A 347 -28.29 2.27 0.52
CA LEU A 347 -27.21 2.37 1.51
C LEU A 347 -26.72 3.81 1.65
N GLN A 348 -26.57 4.53 0.53
CA GLN A 348 -26.25 5.97 0.54
C GLN A 348 -27.34 6.76 1.29
N ALA A 349 -28.62 6.53 0.98
CA ALA A 349 -29.74 7.21 1.62
C ALA A 349 -29.75 6.99 3.13
N MET A 350 -29.50 5.75 3.54
CA MET A 350 -29.37 5.35 4.92
C MET A 350 -28.22 6.09 5.63
N MET A 351 -27.02 6.08 5.06
CA MET A 351 -25.87 6.76 5.68
C MET A 351 -26.13 8.26 5.86
N PHE A 352 -26.76 8.92 4.88
CA PHE A 352 -27.16 10.33 5.02
C PHE A 352 -28.27 10.55 6.05
N ARG A 353 -29.24 9.64 6.17
CA ARG A 353 -30.27 9.71 7.20
C ARG A 353 -29.71 9.55 8.61
N LEU A 354 -28.72 8.68 8.81
CA LEU A 354 -28.04 8.51 10.11
C LEU A 354 -27.38 9.79 10.60
N VAL A 355 -26.97 10.67 9.68
CA VAL A 355 -26.42 12.00 9.99
C VAL A 355 -27.40 13.13 9.74
N ASN A 356 -28.70 12.80 9.79
CA ASN A 356 -29.83 13.72 9.78
C ASN A 356 -30.06 14.53 8.48
N TYR A 357 -29.55 14.11 7.33
CA TYR A 357 -29.84 14.81 6.07
C TYR A 357 -31.28 14.61 5.60
N ARG A 358 -31.80 15.59 4.86
CA ARG A 358 -33.03 15.44 4.06
C ARG A 358 -32.68 14.78 2.73
N VAL A 359 -33.12 13.53 2.57
CA VAL A 359 -32.73 12.70 1.42
C VAL A 359 -33.87 12.57 0.42
N THR A 360 -33.56 12.80 -0.86
CA THR A 360 -34.44 12.44 -1.98
C THR A 360 -33.72 11.45 -2.90
N VAL A 361 -34.35 10.30 -3.17
CA VAL A 361 -33.82 9.26 -4.06
C VAL A 361 -34.59 9.29 -5.38
N TYR A 362 -33.88 9.42 -6.49
CA TYR A 362 -34.41 9.47 -7.86
C TYR A 362 -34.08 8.17 -8.60
N GLY A 363 -35.05 7.62 -9.34
CA GLY A 363 -34.82 6.48 -10.23
C GLY A 363 -36.06 5.59 -10.38
N ALA A 364 -36.19 4.94 -11.54
CA ALA A 364 -37.26 3.99 -11.81
C ALA A 364 -36.96 2.63 -11.14
N ASN A 365 -38.01 1.88 -10.77
CA ASN A 365 -37.89 0.45 -10.52
C ASN A 365 -37.71 -0.25 -11.88
N GLN A 366 -36.53 -0.20 -12.49
CA GLN A 366 -36.31 -0.98 -13.71
C GLN A 366 -36.27 -2.48 -13.36
N PRO A 367 -37.08 -3.34 -14.00
CA PRO A 367 -37.05 -4.80 -13.76
C PRO A 367 -35.77 -5.49 -14.24
N GLY A 368 -34.83 -4.74 -14.85
CA GLY A 368 -33.60 -5.27 -15.46
C GLY A 368 -32.28 -4.84 -14.78
N GLU A 369 -32.28 -3.85 -13.88
CA GLU A 369 -31.06 -3.46 -13.14
C GLU A 369 -30.88 -4.35 -11.90
N GLY A 370 -30.22 -5.50 -12.12
CA GLY A 370 -29.81 -6.43 -11.06
C GLY A 370 -30.34 -7.86 -11.18
N ALA A 371 -30.76 -8.31 -12.37
CA ALA A 371 -31.06 -9.72 -12.62
C ALA A 371 -29.79 -10.54 -12.91
N LEU A 372 -28.76 -10.42 -12.07
CA LEU A 372 -27.78 -11.50 -11.91
C LEU A 372 -28.10 -12.15 -10.57
N ARG A 373 -28.80 -13.29 -10.66
CA ARG A 373 -29.08 -14.22 -9.57
C ARG A 373 -27.76 -14.71 -8.95
N ARG A 374 -27.13 -13.91 -8.10
CA ARG A 374 -26.03 -14.35 -7.26
C ARG A 374 -26.25 -13.90 -5.82
N PRO A 375 -25.86 -14.74 -4.83
CA PRO A 375 -26.12 -14.44 -3.44
C PRO A 375 -25.48 -13.14 -3.01
N VAL A 376 -26.12 -12.42 -2.08
CA VAL A 376 -25.38 -11.57 -1.14
C VAL A 376 -24.37 -12.49 -0.46
N MET A 377 -23.13 -12.46 -0.94
CA MET A 377 -22.09 -13.32 -0.42
C MET A 377 -21.64 -12.79 0.93
N THR A 378 -22.06 -13.48 1.98
CA THR A 378 -21.45 -13.41 3.32
C THR A 378 -20.15 -14.23 3.40
N THR A 379 -19.75 -14.89 2.31
CA THR A 379 -18.60 -15.79 2.26
C THR A 379 -17.52 -15.29 1.29
N VAL A 380 -16.30 -15.19 1.82
CA VAL A 380 -15.05 -14.87 1.12
C VAL A 380 -14.84 -15.85 -0.05
N LYS A 381 -15.02 -15.37 -1.28
CA LYS A 381 -14.29 -15.93 -2.42
C LYS A 381 -13.23 -14.92 -2.83
N PRO A 382 -11.93 -15.23 -2.70
CA PRO A 382 -10.91 -14.39 -3.28
C PRO A 382 -11.16 -14.38 -4.80
N LEU A 383 -11.60 -13.25 -5.32
CA LEU A 383 -11.58 -12.98 -6.76
C LEU A 383 -10.10 -12.85 -7.14
N HIS A 384 -9.46 -13.98 -7.44
CA HIS A 384 -8.13 -14.01 -8.02
C HIS A 384 -8.26 -13.34 -9.40
N ASN A 385 -7.82 -12.09 -9.48
CA ASN A 385 -7.75 -11.35 -10.72
C ASN A 385 -6.28 -11.12 -11.01
N ASP A 386 -5.76 -11.84 -12.01
CA ASP A 386 -4.35 -11.87 -12.40
C ASP A 386 -3.81 -10.50 -12.87
N TYR A 387 -4.70 -9.51 -13.04
CA TYR A 387 -4.38 -8.14 -13.43
C TYR A 387 -4.26 -7.15 -12.26
N LEU A 388 -4.52 -7.57 -11.02
CA LEU A 388 -4.35 -6.72 -9.84
C LEU A 388 -2.98 -7.00 -9.18
N LEU A 389 -2.15 -5.97 -9.03
CA LEU A 389 -0.93 -6.02 -8.21
C LEU A 389 -1.25 -6.64 -6.83
N LEU A 390 -0.36 -7.44 -6.25
CA LEU A 390 -0.55 -8.10 -4.93
C LEU A 390 -1.09 -7.16 -3.84
N ALA A 391 -0.70 -5.88 -3.86
CA ALA A 391 -1.17 -4.89 -2.89
C ALA A 391 -2.67 -4.52 -3.07
N ASN A 392 -3.23 -4.61 -4.28
CA ASN A 392 -4.69 -4.48 -4.49
C ASN A 392 -5.45 -5.66 -3.88
N GLN A 393 -4.86 -6.86 -3.84
CA GLN A 393 -5.52 -8.02 -3.23
C GLN A 393 -5.67 -7.81 -1.73
N TYR A 394 -4.62 -7.35 -1.04
CA TYR A 394 -4.69 -7.05 0.39
C TYR A 394 -5.75 -5.96 0.71
N LEU A 395 -5.76 -4.85 -0.04
CA LEU A 395 -6.80 -3.81 0.16
C LEU A 395 -8.20 -4.37 -0.09
N ASN A 396 -8.39 -5.19 -1.13
CA ASN A 396 -9.68 -5.78 -1.44
C ASN A 396 -10.14 -6.77 -0.36
N ASP A 397 -9.25 -7.60 0.16
CA ASP A 397 -9.53 -8.53 1.26
C ASP A 397 -9.92 -7.75 2.52
N GLU A 398 -9.23 -6.65 2.82
CA GLU A 398 -9.59 -5.77 3.93
C GLU A 398 -10.93 -5.06 3.72
N LEU A 399 -11.21 -4.57 2.51
CA LEU A 399 -12.51 -4.01 2.14
C LEU A 399 -13.63 -5.05 2.33
N ASN A 400 -13.40 -6.30 1.92
CA ASN A 400 -14.36 -7.38 2.14
C ASN A 400 -14.61 -7.61 3.62
N ARG A 401 -13.54 -7.81 4.41
CA ARG A 401 -13.63 -8.09 5.84
C ARG A 401 -14.35 -6.97 6.59
N VAL A 402 -13.91 -5.73 6.40
CA VAL A 402 -14.50 -4.56 7.06
C VAL A 402 -15.95 -4.36 6.63
N GLY A 403 -16.26 -4.61 5.35
CA GLY A 403 -17.60 -4.49 4.81
C GLY A 403 -18.56 -5.45 5.49
N ILE A 404 -18.14 -6.71 5.64
CA ILE A 404 -18.94 -7.75 6.33
C ILE A 404 -19.20 -7.33 7.77
N GLU A 405 -18.17 -6.93 8.50
CA GLU A 405 -18.29 -6.51 9.90
C GLU A 405 -19.23 -5.29 10.08
N LEU A 406 -19.22 -4.34 9.13
CA LEU A 406 -20.17 -3.22 9.14
C LEU A 406 -21.59 -3.65 8.77
N PHE A 407 -21.74 -4.60 7.85
CA PHE A 407 -23.03 -5.10 7.41
C PHE A 407 -23.72 -5.93 8.51
N GLU A 408 -22.96 -6.78 9.21
CA GLU A 408 -23.46 -7.51 10.38
C GLU A 408 -23.94 -6.56 11.47
N LYS A 409 -23.18 -5.49 11.74
CA LYS A 409 -23.60 -4.45 12.67
C LYS A 409 -24.89 -3.77 12.21
N LEU A 410 -25.01 -3.43 10.93
CA LEU A 410 -26.21 -2.81 10.38
C LEU A 410 -27.46 -3.67 10.63
N LEU A 411 -27.36 -4.98 10.38
CA LEU A 411 -28.45 -5.92 10.61
C LEU A 411 -28.76 -6.09 12.10
N ALA A 412 -27.73 -6.15 12.96
CA ALA A 412 -27.90 -6.21 14.41
C ALA A 412 -28.62 -4.98 14.97
N ASP A 413 -28.30 -3.80 14.44
CA ASP A 413 -28.94 -2.55 14.83
C ASP A 413 -30.38 -2.45 14.27
N ASN A 414 -30.71 -3.11 13.14
CA ASN A 414 -32.03 -3.03 12.50
C ASN A 414 -32.69 -4.43 12.34
N PRO A 415 -33.19 -5.03 13.44
CA PRO A 415 -33.67 -6.41 13.45
C PRO A 415 -34.93 -6.66 12.59
N SER A 416 -35.60 -5.60 12.12
CA SER A 416 -36.74 -5.70 11.21
C SER A 416 -36.34 -5.99 9.75
N ILE A 417 -35.05 -5.92 9.41
CA ILE A 417 -34.53 -6.28 8.09
C ILE A 417 -34.30 -7.80 8.07
N ASP A 418 -34.86 -8.50 7.08
CA ASP A 418 -34.68 -9.94 6.91
C ASP A 418 -33.21 -10.27 6.58
N ALA A 419 -32.50 -10.82 7.57
CA ALA A 419 -31.10 -11.19 7.52
C ALA A 419 -30.87 -12.66 7.11
N SER A 420 -31.92 -13.42 6.80
CA SER A 420 -31.78 -14.82 6.37
C SER A 420 -31.04 -14.90 5.03
N ILE A 421 -30.35 -16.02 4.78
CA ILE A 421 -29.66 -16.24 3.48
C ILE A 421 -30.66 -16.11 2.32
N GLU A 422 -31.91 -16.56 2.50
CA GLU A 422 -33.00 -16.36 1.53
C GLU A 422 -33.46 -14.91 1.44
N GLY A 423 -33.54 -14.18 2.55
CA GLY A 423 -33.87 -12.75 2.63
C GLY A 423 -32.84 -11.85 1.93
N LEU A 424 -31.56 -12.20 2.05
CA LEU A 424 -30.45 -11.54 1.38
C LEU A 424 -30.36 -11.94 -0.11
N GLN A 425 -30.78 -13.15 -0.50
CA GLN A 425 -30.90 -13.57 -1.90
C GLN A 425 -32.16 -13.06 -2.62
N SER A 426 -33.12 -12.49 -1.90
CA SER A 426 -34.39 -11.99 -2.41
C SER A 426 -34.47 -10.46 -2.38
N SER A 427 -35.50 -9.87 -3.00
CA SER A 427 -35.78 -8.42 -2.93
C SER A 427 -36.10 -7.92 -1.51
N ARG A 428 -36.21 -8.81 -0.51
CA ARG A 428 -36.63 -8.52 0.86
C ARG A 428 -35.68 -7.60 1.62
N PHE A 429 -34.37 -7.76 1.46
CA PHE A 429 -33.41 -6.81 2.05
C PHE A 429 -33.67 -5.37 1.55
N ARG A 430 -33.83 -5.20 0.23
CA ARG A 430 -34.11 -3.89 -0.39
C ARG A 430 -35.45 -3.33 0.05
N GLU A 431 -36.47 -4.17 0.14
CA GLU A 431 -37.82 -3.78 0.60
C GLU A 431 -37.80 -3.34 2.05
N GLY A 432 -37.14 -4.09 2.94
CA GLY A 432 -36.99 -3.76 4.35
C GLY A 432 -36.27 -2.43 4.57
N VAL A 433 -35.11 -2.24 3.92
CA VAL A 433 -34.39 -0.95 3.99
C VAL A 433 -35.23 0.19 3.41
N SER A 434 -35.90 -0.03 2.27
CA SER A 434 -36.76 1.00 1.66
C SER A 434 -37.93 1.39 2.56
N ALA A 435 -38.55 0.43 3.24
CA ALA A 435 -39.65 0.66 4.17
C ALA A 435 -39.20 1.51 5.37
N LEU A 436 -38.06 1.18 5.96
CA LEU A 436 -37.48 1.96 7.05
C LEU A 436 -37.11 3.38 6.61
N LEU A 437 -36.51 3.52 5.41
CA LEU A 437 -36.17 4.84 4.86
C LEU A 437 -37.42 5.69 4.58
N LEU A 438 -38.49 5.09 4.04
CA LEU A 438 -39.78 5.77 3.86
C LEU A 438 -40.34 6.29 5.19
N GLN A 439 -40.33 5.45 6.23
CA GLN A 439 -40.76 5.84 7.58
C GLN A 439 -39.91 6.98 8.15
N SER A 440 -38.60 6.97 7.86
CA SER A 440 -37.65 8.04 8.24
C SER A 440 -37.82 9.36 7.46
N GLY A 441 -38.80 9.44 6.54
CA GLY A 441 -39.09 10.63 5.74
C GLY A 441 -38.26 10.77 4.46
N VAL A 442 -37.58 9.71 3.99
CA VAL A 442 -36.88 9.72 2.69
C VAL A 442 -37.89 9.76 1.55
N GLN A 443 -37.71 10.71 0.62
CA GLN A 443 -38.58 10.82 -0.55
C GLN A 443 -38.06 9.97 -1.70
N PHE A 444 -38.89 9.07 -2.22
CA PHE A 444 -38.59 8.31 -3.44
C PHE A 444 -39.33 8.91 -4.63
N ARG A 445 -38.59 9.27 -5.68
CA ARG A 445 -39.10 9.85 -6.92
C ARG A 445 -38.85 8.85 -8.07
N PRO A 446 -39.90 8.36 -8.74
CA PRO A 446 -39.76 7.31 -9.77
C PRO A 446 -39.14 7.81 -11.09
N ARG A 447 -38.90 9.12 -11.22
CA ARG A 447 -38.44 9.75 -12.45
C ARG A 447 -36.91 9.81 -12.49
N PRO A 448 -36.26 9.29 -13.55
CA PRO A 448 -34.83 9.52 -13.78
C PRO A 448 -34.58 11.00 -14.12
N LEU A 449 -33.46 11.55 -13.64
CA LEU A 449 -33.05 12.93 -13.90
C LEU A 449 -32.13 13.00 -15.13
N SER A 450 -32.28 14.04 -15.95
CA SER A 450 -31.32 14.33 -17.02
C SER A 450 -30.05 14.98 -16.47
N PRO A 451 -28.88 14.88 -17.15
CA PRO A 451 -27.64 15.53 -16.72
C PRO A 451 -27.79 17.04 -16.42
N VAL A 452 -28.63 17.74 -17.18
CA VAL A 452 -28.94 19.16 -16.93
C VAL A 452 -29.66 19.35 -15.59
N GLN A 453 -30.63 18.49 -15.27
CA GLN A 453 -31.33 18.55 -13.99
C GLN A 453 -30.41 18.20 -12.82
N ILE A 454 -29.49 17.25 -13.01
CA ILE A 454 -28.45 16.90 -12.04
C ILE A 454 -27.57 18.12 -11.76
N ALA A 455 -27.11 18.79 -12.83
CA ALA A 455 -26.30 19.99 -12.72
C ALA A 455 -27.02 21.13 -11.98
N GLU A 456 -28.30 21.37 -12.29
CA GLU A 456 -29.11 22.38 -11.58
C GLU A 456 -29.29 22.03 -10.10
N LEU A 457 -29.61 20.78 -9.76
CA LEU A 457 -29.70 20.35 -8.35
C LEU A 457 -28.38 20.52 -7.60
N SER A 458 -27.26 20.28 -8.28
CA SER A 458 -25.92 20.38 -7.67
C SER A 458 -25.50 21.80 -7.30
N LYS A 459 -26.25 22.82 -7.75
CA LYS A 459 -26.04 24.22 -7.35
C LYS A 459 -26.56 24.52 -5.94
N GLU A 460 -27.61 23.81 -5.51
CA GLU A 460 -28.32 24.09 -4.26
C GLU A 460 -28.07 23.03 -3.17
N GLN A 461 -27.66 21.83 -3.57
CA GLN A 461 -27.49 20.70 -2.66
C GLN A 461 -26.49 19.67 -3.20
N PHE A 462 -26.11 18.73 -2.35
CA PHE A 462 -25.25 17.62 -2.75
C PHE A 462 -26.00 16.64 -3.65
N VAL A 463 -25.36 16.17 -4.73
CA VAL A 463 -25.89 15.12 -5.60
C VAL A 463 -24.95 13.92 -5.64
N VAL A 464 -25.48 12.73 -5.35
CA VAL A 464 -24.75 11.47 -5.34
C VAL A 464 -25.34 10.56 -6.41
N THR A 465 -24.53 10.18 -7.39
CA THR A 465 -24.93 9.24 -8.43
C THR A 465 -24.45 7.85 -8.06
N ALA A 466 -25.38 6.91 -7.94
CA ALA A 466 -25.16 5.50 -7.63
C ALA A 466 -25.78 4.64 -8.74
N LEU A 467 -25.29 4.84 -9.98
CA LEU A 467 -25.71 4.10 -11.16
C LEU A 467 -24.70 2.98 -11.46
N GLY A 468 -25.19 1.82 -11.89
CA GLY A 468 -24.37 0.83 -12.60
C GLY A 468 -24.50 1.12 -14.09
N GLU A 469 -23.41 1.39 -14.81
CA GLU A 469 -23.50 1.52 -16.26
C GLU A 469 -23.69 0.13 -16.89
N GLY A 470 -24.51 0.07 -17.93
CA GLY A 470 -24.73 -1.14 -18.73
C GLY A 470 -23.57 -1.43 -19.69
N GLU A 471 -23.44 -2.71 -20.06
CA GLU A 471 -22.54 -3.33 -21.05
C GLU A 471 -21.01 -3.16 -20.88
N LEU A 472 -20.54 -2.34 -19.95
CA LEU A 472 -19.17 -2.42 -19.42
C LEU A 472 -19.25 -2.63 -17.91
N ASP A 473 -18.88 -3.84 -17.48
CA ASP A 473 -18.86 -4.32 -16.10
C ASP A 473 -18.15 -3.36 -15.12
N GLY A 474 -18.90 -2.47 -14.46
CA GLY A 474 -18.33 -1.54 -13.48
C GLY A 474 -19.33 -0.73 -12.66
N LEU A 475 -19.16 -0.73 -11.33
CA LEU A 475 -19.82 0.23 -10.42
C LEU A 475 -19.23 1.63 -10.60
N SER A 476 -20.10 2.64 -10.76
CA SER A 476 -19.73 4.06 -10.76
C SER A 476 -20.52 4.80 -9.69
N ILE A 477 -19.98 4.92 -8.47
CA ILE A 477 -20.50 5.88 -7.48
C ILE A 477 -19.88 7.24 -7.79
N VAL A 478 -20.53 8.03 -8.65
CA VAL A 478 -20.05 9.37 -9.03
C VAL A 478 -20.70 10.41 -8.12
N TYR A 479 -19.91 10.99 -7.22
CA TYR A 479 -20.30 12.20 -6.51
C TYR A 479 -20.22 13.41 -7.45
N CYS A 480 -21.30 14.21 -7.51
CA CYS A 480 -21.36 15.48 -8.22
C CYS A 480 -21.82 16.59 -7.26
N ALA A 481 -20.89 17.38 -6.75
CA ALA A 481 -21.20 18.74 -6.32
C ALA A 481 -20.32 19.70 -7.12
N ALA A 482 -20.94 20.40 -8.06
CA ALA A 482 -20.41 21.40 -8.99
C ALA A 482 -19.08 21.09 -9.74
N TYR A 483 -17.97 20.64 -9.12
CA TYR A 483 -16.68 20.41 -9.78
C TYR A 483 -15.72 19.40 -9.11
N ASN A 484 -16.18 18.45 -8.28
CA ASN A 484 -15.29 17.44 -7.68
C ASN A 484 -15.76 16.01 -7.98
N GLN A 485 -15.13 15.33 -8.93
CA GLN A 485 -15.29 13.88 -9.13
C GLN A 485 -14.43 13.15 -8.08
N ILE A 486 -15.05 12.31 -7.24
CA ILE A 486 -14.34 11.61 -6.15
C ILE A 486 -13.98 10.17 -6.57
N VAL A 487 -14.90 9.46 -7.22
CA VAL A 487 -14.68 8.07 -7.64
C VAL A 487 -15.09 7.90 -9.11
N SER A 488 -14.14 7.42 -9.89
CA SER A 488 -14.31 6.88 -11.25
C SER A 488 -13.49 5.61 -11.30
N GLU A 489 -14.02 4.61 -11.97
CA GLU A 489 -13.46 3.27 -12.22
C GLU A 489 -13.90 2.17 -11.25
N ALA A 490 -14.63 1.24 -11.88
CA ALA A 490 -15.13 -0.04 -11.46
C ALA A 490 -14.33 -0.73 -10.34
N THR A 491 -14.96 -0.88 -9.18
CA THR A 491 -14.66 -2.00 -8.29
C THR A 491 -15.89 -2.90 -8.25
N TYR A 492 -15.75 -4.06 -8.86
CA TYR A 492 -16.73 -5.14 -8.83
C TYR A 492 -17.17 -5.39 -7.39
N SER A 493 -18.46 -5.26 -7.12
CA SER A 493 -19.04 -5.61 -5.85
C SER A 493 -20.39 -6.27 -6.13
N ASP A 494 -20.34 -7.57 -6.39
CA ASP A 494 -21.48 -8.47 -6.17
C ASP A 494 -21.89 -8.50 -4.68
N CYS A 495 -21.16 -7.81 -3.79
CA CYS A 495 -21.32 -7.90 -2.34
C CYS A 495 -21.85 -6.59 -1.74
N THR A 496 -23.08 -6.62 -1.19
CA THR A 496 -23.70 -5.50 -0.46
C THR A 496 -22.79 -4.89 0.64
N ALA A 497 -21.86 -5.69 1.16
CA ALA A 497 -20.88 -5.30 2.16
C ALA A 497 -19.92 -4.19 1.68
N HIS A 498 -19.47 -4.22 0.43
CA HIS A 498 -18.64 -3.13 -0.13
C HIS A 498 -19.45 -1.87 -0.38
N GLY A 499 -20.70 -2.01 -0.83
CA GLY A 499 -21.62 -0.88 -1.02
C GLY A 499 -21.81 -0.04 0.25
N LEU A 500 -21.78 -0.67 1.43
CA LEU A 500 -21.89 0.01 2.72
C LEU A 500 -20.61 0.81 3.06
N ILE A 501 -19.43 0.27 2.77
CA ILE A 501 -18.17 1.01 2.92
C ILE A 501 -18.18 2.27 2.06
N TRP A 502 -18.60 2.13 0.80
CA TRP A 502 -18.71 3.26 -0.12
C TRP A 502 -19.70 4.32 0.36
N ALA A 503 -20.83 3.89 0.91
CA ALA A 503 -21.79 4.81 1.52
C ALA A 503 -21.20 5.55 2.73
N CYS A 504 -20.44 4.86 3.58
CA CYS A 504 -19.73 5.49 4.70
C CYS A 504 -18.70 6.52 4.21
N LEU A 505 -17.92 6.17 3.18
CA LEU A 505 -16.90 7.04 2.60
C LEU A 505 -17.50 8.31 2.01
N VAL A 506 -18.53 8.19 1.15
CA VAL A 506 -19.19 9.35 0.54
C VAL A 506 -19.79 10.25 1.61
N GLN A 507 -20.43 9.68 2.63
CA GLN A 507 -20.98 10.45 3.75
C GLN A 507 -19.90 11.23 4.52
N GLU A 508 -18.75 10.61 4.83
CA GLU A 508 -17.67 11.30 5.53
C GLU A 508 -17.04 12.42 4.68
N ILE A 509 -16.82 12.20 3.38
CA ILE A 509 -16.27 13.24 2.51
C ILE A 509 -17.23 14.44 2.39
N ILE A 510 -18.54 14.20 2.27
CA ILE A 510 -19.52 15.28 2.23
C ILE A 510 -19.54 16.05 3.55
N GLN A 511 -19.49 15.36 4.69
CA GLN A 511 -19.46 16.04 6.00
C GLN A 511 -18.20 16.87 6.19
N ALA A 512 -17.03 16.38 5.76
CA ALA A 512 -15.78 17.13 5.83
C ALA A 512 -15.77 18.37 4.93
N ARG A 513 -16.57 18.37 3.85
CA ARG A 513 -16.67 19.48 2.88
C ARG A 513 -17.88 20.38 3.09
N ALA A 514 -18.83 19.97 3.93
CA ALA A 514 -19.93 20.84 4.30
C ALA A 514 -19.34 22.08 5.00
N PRO A 515 -19.72 23.31 4.59
CA PRO A 515 -19.21 24.50 5.26
C PRO A 515 -19.50 24.37 6.76
N SER A 516 -18.46 24.60 7.58
CA SER A 516 -18.54 24.66 9.04
C SER A 516 -19.48 25.80 9.46
N GLY A 517 -20.77 25.56 9.34
CA GLY A 517 -21.84 26.54 9.47
C GLY A 517 -23.06 25.91 10.10
N SER A 518 -22.85 25.25 11.25
CA SER A 518 -23.82 25.11 12.35
C SER A 518 -23.21 24.27 13.49
N ALA A 519 -21.99 24.60 13.90
CA ALA A 519 -21.53 24.33 15.26
C ALA A 519 -21.99 25.49 16.15
N MET A 520 -23.31 25.64 16.30
CA MET A 520 -23.99 26.44 17.33
C MET A 520 -25.48 26.17 17.16
N HIS A 521 -25.98 25.14 17.84
CA HIS A 521 -27.12 25.20 18.76
C HIS A 521 -27.28 23.89 19.52
#